data_AF-A0A522WXG0-F1
#
_entry.id   AF-A0A522WXG0-F1
#
_cell.length_a   1.000
_cell.length_b   1.000
_cell.length_c   1.000
_cell.angle_alpha   90.00
_cell.angle_beta   90.00
_cell.angle_gamma   90.00
#
_symmetry.space_group_name_H-M   'P 1'
#
loop_
_entity.id
_entity.type
_entity.pdbx_description
1 polymer ?
#
loop_
_entity_poly.entity_id
_entity_poly.type
_entity_poly.pdbx_seq_one_letter_code
_entity_poly.pdbx_strand_id
1 'polypeptide(L)'
;GCLSSVAVYSPGSNGRTAPVGGKGANAFGLYDMHGNAWEVTEDCYTDSYRAASGDGAANKGGPYCTRVMRGGSWDNGQLPLLRSAFRGATLSDVRSSNRGFRLARTLP
;
A
#
# COMPACT_ATOMS: atom_id res chain seq x y z
N GLY A 1 5.68 8.90 -16.63
CA GLY A 1 4.73 7.88 -17.13
C GLY A 1 3.32 8.25 -16.72
N CYS A 2 2.30 7.76 -17.43
CA CYS A 2 0.89 8.02 -17.08
C CYS A 2 0.43 7.10 -15.94
N LEU A 3 -0.19 7.62 -14.88
CA LEU A 3 -0.61 6.81 -13.73
C LEU A 3 -1.57 5.68 -14.11
N SER A 4 -2.49 5.92 -15.05
CA SER A 4 -3.46 4.91 -15.51
C SER A 4 -2.82 3.71 -16.23
N SER A 5 -1.55 3.81 -16.64
CA SER A 5 -0.78 2.70 -17.20
C SER A 5 -0.23 1.74 -16.13
N VAL A 6 -0.11 2.18 -14.88
CA VAL A 6 0.50 1.43 -13.77
C VAL A 6 -0.41 1.24 -12.56
N ALA A 7 -1.65 1.74 -12.62
CA ALA A 7 -2.54 1.81 -11.47
C ALA A 7 -3.99 1.43 -11.76
N VAL A 8 -4.66 0.89 -10.75
CA VAL A 8 -6.12 0.63 -10.72
C VAL A 8 -6.75 1.46 -9.60
N TYR A 9 -7.53 2.48 -9.97
CA TYR A 9 -8.07 3.46 -9.04
C TYR A 9 -9.36 4.11 -9.61
N SER A 10 -10.08 4.86 -8.79
CA SER A 10 -11.33 5.52 -9.21
C SER A 10 -11.04 6.70 -10.14
N PRO A 11 -11.79 6.90 -11.24
CA PRO A 11 -13.01 6.16 -11.63
C PRO A 11 -12.78 4.91 -12.51
N GLY A 12 -11.54 4.63 -12.93
CA GLY A 12 -11.22 3.57 -13.89
C GLY A 12 -11.27 2.14 -13.35
N SER A 13 -11.63 1.93 -12.08
CA SER A 13 -11.60 0.63 -11.41
C SER A 13 -12.90 -0.18 -11.51
N ASN A 14 -14.00 0.41 -12.00
CA ASN A 14 -15.33 -0.19 -11.98
C ASN A 14 -15.80 -0.60 -10.56
N GLY A 15 -15.31 0.07 -9.52
CA GLY A 15 -15.73 -0.17 -8.14
C GLY A 15 -15.25 -1.49 -7.54
N ARG A 16 -14.13 -2.05 -8.03
CA ARG A 16 -13.57 -3.31 -7.52
C ARG A 16 -12.07 -3.44 -7.80
N THR A 17 -11.45 -4.44 -7.20
CA THR A 17 -10.11 -4.91 -7.56
C THR A 17 -10.06 -5.43 -9.00
N ALA A 18 -8.86 -5.44 -9.57
CA ALA A 18 -8.56 -6.09 -10.83
C ALA A 18 -7.67 -7.33 -10.59
N PRO A 19 -7.61 -8.28 -11.55
CA PRO A 19 -6.59 -9.32 -11.53
C PRO A 19 -5.19 -8.70 -11.40
N VAL A 20 -4.37 -9.27 -10.53
CA VAL A 20 -3.01 -8.80 -10.28
C VAL A 20 -2.18 -8.80 -11.56
N GLY A 21 -1.34 -7.79 -11.74
CA GLY A 21 -0.48 -7.67 -12.92
C GLY A 21 -1.16 -7.19 -14.20
N GLY A 22 -2.42 -6.72 -14.12
CA GLY A 22 -3.15 -6.18 -15.27
C GLY A 22 -2.67 -4.81 -15.77
N LYS A 23 -1.71 -4.18 -15.07
CA LYS A 23 -1.10 -2.89 -15.40
C LYS A 23 0.42 -3.02 -15.52
N GLY A 24 1.11 -1.99 -15.98
CA GLY A 24 2.56 -1.99 -16.10
C GLY A 24 3.27 -2.13 -14.75
N ALA A 25 4.32 -2.96 -14.70
CA ALA A 25 5.20 -3.06 -13.54
C ALA A 25 6.09 -1.82 -13.39
N ASN A 26 6.57 -1.58 -12.17
CA ASN A 26 7.64 -0.63 -11.93
C ASN A 26 9.02 -1.19 -12.37
N ALA A 27 10.08 -0.39 -12.24
CA ALA A 27 11.44 -0.78 -12.62
C ALA A 27 12.01 -1.99 -11.84
N PHE A 28 11.36 -2.42 -10.76
CA PHE A 28 11.72 -3.61 -9.98
C PHE A 28 10.90 -4.85 -10.35
N GLY A 29 10.03 -4.76 -11.38
CA GLY A 29 9.13 -5.84 -11.76
C GLY A 29 7.94 -6.02 -10.81
N LEU A 30 7.65 -5.04 -9.96
CA LEU A 30 6.50 -5.09 -9.04
C LEU A 30 5.27 -4.46 -9.69
N TYR A 31 4.17 -5.20 -9.62
CA TYR A 31 2.85 -4.78 -10.10
C TYR A 31 1.99 -4.23 -8.97
N ASP A 32 0.99 -3.43 -9.35
CA ASP A 32 -0.08 -2.95 -8.47
C ASP A 32 0.42 -2.16 -7.25
N MET A 33 1.60 -1.54 -7.35
CA MET A 33 2.17 -0.69 -6.28
C MET A 33 1.44 0.66 -6.12
N HIS A 34 0.53 0.97 -7.05
CA HIS A 34 -0.28 2.18 -7.09
C HIS A 34 -1.75 1.78 -7.32
N GLY A 35 -2.54 1.64 -6.27
CA GLY A 35 -3.94 1.22 -6.37
C GLY A 35 -4.14 -0.29 -6.29
N ASN A 36 -5.21 -0.79 -6.91
CA ASN A 36 -5.78 -2.12 -6.72
C ASN A 36 -6.25 -2.35 -5.28
N ALA A 37 -5.35 -2.54 -4.31
CA ALA A 37 -5.69 -2.64 -2.90
C ALA A 37 -4.62 -1.99 -2.02
N TRP A 38 -5.05 -1.37 -0.90
CA TRP A 38 -4.13 -0.96 0.14
C TRP A 38 -3.38 -2.16 0.68
N GLU A 39 -2.07 -2.01 0.89
CA GLU A 39 -1.25 -3.07 1.46
C GLU A 39 -0.89 -2.74 2.90
N VAL A 40 -1.35 -3.58 3.83
CA VAL A 40 -1.00 -3.49 5.25
C VAL A 40 0.45 -3.94 5.44
N THR A 41 1.22 -3.18 6.20
CA THR A 41 2.63 -3.47 6.53
C THR A 41 2.80 -3.79 8.02
N GLU A 42 3.95 -4.35 8.40
CA GLU A 42 4.26 -4.66 9.79
C GLU A 42 4.39 -3.40 10.66
N ASP A 43 4.80 -2.27 10.07
CA ASP A 43 5.01 -1.02 10.80
C ASP A 43 3.75 -0.52 11.52
N CYS A 44 3.96 -0.11 12.77
CA CYS A 44 3.08 0.78 13.50
C CYS A 44 3.17 2.20 12.94
N TYR A 45 2.02 2.82 12.74
CA TYR A 45 1.91 4.16 12.24
C TYR A 45 2.40 5.19 13.28
N THR A 46 3.09 6.20 12.76
CA THR A 46 3.58 7.37 13.50
C THR A 46 3.47 8.58 12.56
N ASP A 47 3.35 9.79 13.08
CA ASP A 47 3.19 10.99 12.25
C ASP A 47 4.45 11.38 11.47
N SER A 48 5.60 10.82 11.84
CA SER A 48 6.87 11.10 11.14
C SER A 48 7.82 9.89 11.16
N TYR A 49 8.79 9.93 10.26
CA TYR A 49 9.86 8.94 10.17
C TYR A 49 11.03 9.21 11.14
N ARG A 50 10.92 10.16 12.07
CA ARG A 50 12.05 10.56 12.96
C ARG A 50 12.60 9.41 13.80
N ALA A 51 11.77 8.43 14.13
CA ALA A 51 12.14 7.25 14.91
C ALA A 51 12.24 5.97 14.05
N ALA A 52 12.19 6.09 12.71
CA ALA A 52 12.32 4.94 11.83
C ALA A 52 13.76 4.43 11.81
N SER A 53 13.91 3.11 11.70
CA SER A 53 15.20 2.48 11.50
C SER A 53 15.77 2.84 10.11
N GLY A 54 17.10 2.92 10.00
CA GLY A 54 17.78 3.11 8.72
C GLY A 54 18.03 1.82 7.94
N ASP A 55 17.80 0.66 8.57
CA ASP A 55 18.10 -0.68 8.04
C ASP A 55 16.88 -1.40 7.45
N GLY A 56 15.71 -0.76 7.48
CA GLY A 56 14.46 -1.32 6.97
C GLY A 56 13.73 -2.23 7.97
N ALA A 57 14.18 -2.34 9.21
CA ALA A 57 13.43 -3.03 10.26
C ALA A 57 12.11 -2.33 10.56
N ALA A 58 11.02 -3.10 10.69
CA ALA A 58 9.70 -2.56 10.98
C ALA A 58 9.64 -1.87 12.35
N ASN A 59 8.96 -0.73 12.42
CA ASN A 59 8.60 -0.14 13.70
C ASN A 59 7.48 -0.97 14.36
N LYS A 60 7.80 -1.82 15.33
CA LYS A 60 6.81 -2.72 15.95
C LYS A 60 5.87 -2.05 16.96
N GLY A 61 6.17 -0.82 17.39
CA GLY A 61 5.36 -0.05 18.34
C GLY A 61 4.88 -0.85 19.56
N GLY A 62 3.64 -0.59 20.00
CA GLY A 62 2.96 -1.32 21.07
C GLY A 62 1.89 -2.29 20.53
N PRO A 63 1.34 -3.17 21.40
CA PRO A 63 0.44 -4.26 21.01
C PRO A 63 -0.87 -3.82 20.32
N TYR A 64 -1.28 -2.57 20.49
CA TYR A 64 -2.54 -2.01 19.96
C TYR A 64 -2.33 -0.85 18.98
N CYS A 65 -1.16 -0.79 18.34
CA CYS A 65 -0.89 0.27 17.38
C CYS A 65 -1.75 0.13 16.11
N THR A 66 -1.99 1.25 15.44
CA THR A 66 -2.48 1.23 14.06
C THR A 66 -1.34 0.83 13.12
N ARG A 67 -1.63 0.02 12.11
CA ARG A 67 -0.69 -0.41 11.07
C ARG A 67 -0.62 0.60 9.93
N VAL A 68 0.55 0.72 9.32
CA VAL A 68 0.75 1.51 8.11
C VAL A 68 0.18 0.77 6.90
N MET A 69 -0.62 1.48 6.08
CA MET A 69 -1.06 1.04 4.75
C MET A 69 -0.34 1.83 3.65
N ARG A 70 -0.01 1.17 2.53
CA ARG A 70 0.67 1.77 1.38
C ARG A 70 -0.05 1.48 0.06
N GLY A 71 0.28 2.27 -0.97
CA GLY A 71 -0.09 1.98 -2.37
C GLY A 71 -1.40 2.59 -2.86
N GLY A 72 -2.40 2.73 -1.99
CA GLY A 72 -3.75 3.11 -2.40
C GLY A 72 -4.57 1.92 -2.89
N SER A 73 -5.83 2.15 -3.23
CA SER A 73 -6.79 1.12 -3.63
C SER A 73 -7.70 1.56 -4.79
N TRP A 74 -8.46 0.60 -5.30
CA TRP A 74 -9.39 0.76 -6.41
C TRP A 74 -10.43 1.87 -6.21
N ASP A 75 -10.79 2.22 -4.98
CA ASP A 75 -11.78 3.25 -4.63
C ASP A 75 -11.18 4.64 -4.40
N ASN A 76 -9.85 4.81 -4.50
CA ASN A 76 -9.24 6.11 -4.33
C ASN A 76 -9.42 7.00 -5.57
N GLY A 77 -10.21 8.07 -5.44
CA GLY A 77 -10.34 9.13 -6.46
C GLY A 77 -9.34 10.29 -6.27
N GLN A 78 -8.75 10.41 -5.08
CA GLN A 78 -7.76 11.44 -4.77
C GLN A 78 -6.36 10.93 -5.12
N LEU A 79 -5.78 11.43 -6.22
CA LEU A 79 -4.46 11.03 -6.71
C LEU A 79 -3.32 11.07 -5.66
N PRO A 80 -3.30 12.01 -4.68
CA PRO A 80 -2.26 12.01 -3.64
C PRO A 80 -2.19 10.74 -2.79
N LEU A 81 -3.28 9.96 -2.70
CA LEU A 81 -3.35 8.68 -1.97
C LEU A 81 -2.58 7.55 -2.68
N LEU A 82 -2.38 7.67 -3.99
CA LEU A 82 -1.72 6.66 -4.84
C LEU A 82 -0.20 6.87 -4.93
N ARG A 83 0.34 7.93 -4.31
CA ARG A 83 1.78 8.19 -4.34
C ARG A 83 2.53 7.14 -3.54
N SER A 84 3.72 6.76 -4.01
CA SER A 84 4.60 5.81 -3.30
C SER A 84 4.91 6.24 -1.85
N ALA A 85 5.00 7.56 -1.61
CA ALA A 85 5.29 8.13 -0.29
C ALA A 85 4.04 8.33 0.60
N PHE A 86 2.82 8.08 0.10
CA PHE A 86 1.63 8.20 0.94
C PHE A 86 1.60 7.08 1.99
N ARG A 87 1.09 7.41 3.19
CA ARG A 87 0.92 6.48 4.31
C ARG A 87 -0.49 6.61 4.84
N GLY A 88 -1.24 5.52 4.80
CA GLY A 88 -2.50 5.39 5.54
C GLY A 88 -2.27 4.75 6.90
N ALA A 89 -3.18 4.96 7.84
CA ALA A 89 -3.22 4.26 9.12
C ALA A 89 -4.45 3.36 9.17
N THR A 90 -4.33 2.19 9.80
CA THR A 90 -5.47 1.31 10.00
C THR A 90 -5.38 0.47 11.25
N LEU A 91 -6.52 0.11 11.85
CA LEU A 91 -6.54 -0.86 12.95
C LEU A 91 -6.25 -2.26 12.41
N SER A 92 -5.52 -3.07 13.18
CA SER A 92 -5.04 -4.39 12.76
C SER A 92 -6.15 -5.42 12.54
N ASP A 93 -7.34 -5.21 13.09
CA ASP A 93 -8.50 -6.10 13.03
C ASP A 93 -9.53 -5.69 11.96
N VAL A 94 -9.38 -4.50 11.35
CA VAL A 94 -10.35 -4.00 10.37
C VAL A 94 -10.11 -4.65 9.01
N ARG A 95 -11.16 -5.34 8.54
CA ARG A 95 -11.22 -5.94 7.20
C ARG A 95 -12.05 -5.05 6.27
N SER A 96 -11.60 -4.93 5.02
CA SER A 96 -12.28 -4.17 3.98
C SER A 96 -11.97 -4.78 2.62
N SER A 97 -12.87 -4.65 1.66
CA SER A 97 -12.72 -5.15 0.28
C SER A 97 -11.66 -4.41 -0.54
N ASN A 98 -11.13 -3.31 -0.02
CA ASN A 98 -10.08 -2.51 -0.65
C ASN A 98 -8.69 -2.70 0.01
N ARG A 99 -8.53 -3.69 0.89
CA ARG A 99 -7.28 -3.98 1.62
C ARG A 99 -6.79 -5.39 1.34
N GLY A 100 -5.47 -5.51 1.27
CA GLY A 100 -4.75 -6.76 1.14
C GLY A 100 -3.35 -6.65 1.76
N PHE A 101 -2.45 -7.49 1.29
CA PHE A 101 -1.05 -7.52 1.71
C PHE A 101 -0.20 -8.15 0.61
N ARG A 102 1.11 -7.94 0.68
CA ARG A 102 2.10 -8.69 -0.09
C ARG A 102 3.06 -9.40 0.85
N LEU A 103 3.62 -10.51 0.37
CA LEU A 103 4.62 -11.25 1.09
C LEU A 103 6.01 -10.64 0.87
N ALA A 104 6.83 -10.69 1.91
CA ALA A 104 8.25 -10.45 1.85
C ALA A 104 8.98 -11.68 2.39
N ARG A 105 10.18 -11.96 1.87
CA ARG A 105 11.01 -13.09 2.29
C ARG A 105 12.47 -12.68 2.29
N THR A 106 13.15 -12.88 3.40
CA THR A 106 14.60 -12.75 3.50
C THR A 106 15.28 -13.81 2.63
N LEU A 107 16.25 -13.40 1.82
CA LEU A 107 17.07 -14.33 1.06
C LEU A 107 18.21 -14.87 1.96
N PRO A 108 18.60 -16.14 1.80
CA PRO A 108 19.74 -16.71 2.51
C PRO A 108 21.07 -16.05 2.12
#